data_AF-A0A661XDC5-F1
#
_entry.id   AF-A0A661XDC5-F1
#
_cell.length_a   1.000
_cell.length_b   1.000
_cell.length_c   1.000
_cell.angle_alpha   90.00
_cell.angle_beta   90.00
_cell.angle_gamma   90.00
#
_symmetry.space_group_name_H-M   'P 1'
#
loop_
_entity.id
_entity.type
_entity.pdbx_description
1 polymer ?
#
loop_
_entity_poly.entity_id
_entity_poly.type
_entity_poly.pdbx_seq_one_letter_code
_entity_poly.pdbx_strand_id
1 'polypeptide(L)'
;MFAVMRRTVNSLVFNVVKLSFIVTLFAVGCGPVKQHNPRIATAANVQYALAEIVDAFYRQTGITVDVITGSSGKMSTQITQGAPFDIFISANMEYPMELYRNGFAASKPKLYAYGEIVIWTIGDIEPAMESLLREDVHHVAIPNPKSAPYGLIAIEALKNARFFDSIANKIVYGANTGQVSQFITSGAAEIGLNAKSMIMSPKLKGTGNWAEVPTTLYTPIEQGIVVINRKEGVRVEAQMFYEFMFTDITRSILLANGYKVPES
;
A
#
# COMPACT_ATOMS: atom_id res chain seq x y z
N MET A 1 -74.15 -33.15 40.65
CA MET A 1 -73.65 -33.24 39.26
C MET A 1 -72.96 -31.95 38.78
N PHE A 2 -72.19 -31.25 39.64
CA PHE A 2 -71.55 -29.96 39.28
C PHE A 2 -70.09 -29.81 39.76
N ALA A 3 -69.54 -30.77 40.52
CA ALA A 3 -68.20 -30.63 41.11
C ALA A 3 -67.07 -31.33 40.31
N VAL A 4 -67.39 -32.23 39.38
CA VAL A 4 -66.39 -33.04 38.66
C VAL A 4 -65.87 -32.35 37.39
N MET A 5 -66.61 -31.38 36.84
CA MET A 5 -66.31 -30.79 35.53
C MET A 5 -65.32 -29.62 35.56
N ARG A 6 -64.95 -29.13 36.76
CA ARG A 6 -64.07 -27.94 36.92
C ARG A 6 -62.58 -28.27 37.06
N ARG A 7 -62.22 -29.54 37.27
CA ARG A 7 -60.81 -29.98 37.46
C ARG A 7 -60.09 -30.32 36.16
N THR A 8 -60.81 -30.60 35.07
CA THR A 8 -60.21 -31.04 33.80
C THR A 8 -59.80 -29.90 32.88
N VAL A 9 -60.36 -28.69 33.07
CA VAL A 9 -60.08 -27.54 32.19
C VAL A 9 -58.78 -26.82 32.57
N ASN A 10 -58.34 -26.87 33.84
CA ASN A 10 -57.12 -26.20 34.28
C ASN A 10 -55.81 -26.93 33.97
N SER A 11 -55.82 -28.24 33.67
CA SER A 11 -54.59 -28.97 33.30
C SER A 11 -54.25 -28.89 31.82
N LEU A 12 -55.23 -28.58 30.94
CA LEU A 12 -54.99 -28.40 29.51
C LEU A 12 -54.40 -27.02 29.20
N VAL A 13 -54.87 -25.97 29.87
CA VAL A 13 -54.39 -24.58 29.60
C VAL A 13 -52.93 -24.39 30.07
N PHE A 14 -52.50 -25.07 31.12
CA PHE A 14 -51.13 -24.96 31.64
C PHE A 14 -50.06 -25.66 30.76
N ASN A 15 -50.44 -26.64 29.95
CA ASN A 15 -49.50 -27.36 29.06
C ASN A 15 -49.33 -26.68 27.70
N VAL A 16 -50.32 -25.94 27.21
CA VAL A 16 -50.20 -25.16 25.96
C VAL A 16 -49.31 -23.93 26.17
N VAL A 17 -49.34 -23.31 27.36
CA VAL A 17 -48.50 -22.15 27.69
C VAL A 17 -47.02 -22.53 27.84
N LYS A 18 -46.71 -23.74 28.36
CA LYS A 18 -45.33 -24.24 28.41
C LYS A 18 -44.77 -24.64 27.05
N LEU A 19 -45.62 -25.09 26.11
CA LEU A 19 -45.19 -25.46 24.76
C LEU A 19 -44.99 -24.23 23.86
N SER A 20 -45.67 -23.12 24.14
CA SER A 20 -45.49 -21.85 23.42
C SER A 20 -44.22 -21.08 23.86
N PHE A 21 -43.67 -21.40 25.03
CA PHE A 21 -42.43 -20.77 25.53
C PHE A 21 -41.13 -21.43 25.04
N ILE A 22 -41.21 -22.60 24.39
CA ILE A 22 -40.04 -23.35 23.92
C ILE A 22 -39.71 -23.09 22.43
N VAL A 23 -40.64 -22.53 21.66
CA VAL A 23 -40.43 -22.30 20.21
C VAL A 23 -39.86 -20.91 19.90
N THR A 24 -39.81 -19.99 20.87
CA THR A 24 -39.34 -18.61 20.65
C THR A 24 -37.92 -18.36 21.20
N LEU A 25 -37.05 -19.37 21.16
CA LEU A 25 -35.65 -19.24 21.59
C LEU A 25 -34.66 -19.82 20.57
N PHE A 26 -34.96 -19.69 19.27
CA PHE A 26 -34.04 -20.01 18.17
C PHE A 26 -33.83 -18.85 17.18
N ALA A 27 -34.14 -17.62 17.59
CA ALA A 27 -33.69 -16.41 16.90
C ALA A 27 -32.40 -15.89 17.57
N VAL A 28 -31.39 -16.74 17.77
CA VAL A 28 -30.06 -16.28 18.13
C VAL A 28 -29.48 -15.61 16.89
N GLY A 29 -29.33 -14.29 17.01
CA GLY A 29 -29.02 -13.37 15.93
C GLY A 29 -27.92 -13.84 14.99
N CYS A 30 -28.31 -14.00 13.73
CA CYS A 30 -27.44 -13.68 12.62
C CYS A 30 -27.32 -12.14 12.59
N GLY A 31 -26.58 -11.58 13.57
CA GLY A 31 -26.14 -10.20 13.47
C GLY A 31 -25.29 -10.06 12.20
N PRO A 32 -25.28 -8.90 11.52
CA PRO A 32 -24.38 -8.71 10.40
C PRO A 32 -22.97 -9.01 10.90
N VAL A 33 -22.34 -10.05 10.34
CA VAL A 33 -20.91 -10.24 10.49
C VAL A 33 -20.32 -8.90 10.05
N LYS A 34 -19.69 -8.17 10.97
CA LYS A 34 -18.91 -6.99 10.58
C LYS A 34 -17.80 -7.50 9.69
N GLN A 35 -18.04 -7.48 8.39
CA GLN A 35 -17.05 -7.80 7.39
C GLN A 35 -16.04 -6.64 7.44
N HIS A 36 -14.96 -6.85 8.18
CA HIS A 36 -13.89 -5.88 8.25
C HIS A 36 -13.17 -5.89 6.90
N ASN A 37 -12.89 -4.75 6.30
CA ASN A 37 -12.10 -4.72 5.07
C ASN A 37 -10.66 -5.19 5.37
N PRO A 38 -10.00 -5.94 4.46
CA PRO A 38 -8.55 -6.13 4.55
C PRO A 38 -7.84 -4.79 4.62
N ARG A 39 -6.90 -4.66 5.57
CA ARG A 39 -6.12 -3.44 5.76
C ARG A 39 -4.75 -3.59 5.11
N ILE A 40 -4.47 -2.78 4.10
CA ILE A 40 -3.24 -2.83 3.32
C ILE A 40 -2.34 -1.67 3.73
N ALA A 41 -1.19 -1.96 4.32
CA ALA A 41 -0.13 -0.99 4.49
C ALA A 41 0.71 -0.94 3.20
N THR A 42 0.90 0.24 2.62
CA THR A 42 1.59 0.36 1.33
C THR A 42 2.57 1.52 1.27
N ALA A 43 3.62 1.34 0.48
CA ALA A 43 4.56 2.39 0.14
C ALA A 43 3.91 3.47 -0.75
N ALA A 44 4.31 4.73 -0.57
CA ALA A 44 3.71 5.87 -1.27
C ALA A 44 3.89 5.83 -2.79
N ASN A 45 4.93 5.17 -3.32
CA ASN A 45 5.19 5.14 -4.76
C ASN A 45 4.10 4.37 -5.53
N VAL A 46 3.45 3.38 -4.90
CA VAL A 46 2.45 2.51 -5.55
C VAL A 46 1.02 2.96 -5.31
N GLN A 47 0.79 4.04 -4.56
CA GLN A 47 -0.55 4.46 -4.14
C GLN A 47 -1.55 4.63 -5.30
N TYR A 48 -1.11 5.14 -6.45
CA TYR A 48 -1.99 5.37 -7.61
C TYR A 48 -2.30 4.08 -8.37
N ALA A 49 -1.27 3.28 -8.68
CA ALA A 49 -1.46 1.96 -9.27
C ALA A 49 -2.32 1.06 -8.35
N LEU A 50 -2.08 1.13 -7.04
CA LEU A 50 -2.83 0.37 -6.06
C LEU A 50 -4.30 0.80 -6.01
N ALA A 51 -4.62 2.08 -6.16
CA ALA A 51 -6.01 2.53 -6.26
C ALA A 51 -6.74 1.87 -7.45
N GLU A 52 -6.10 1.83 -8.62
CA GLU A 52 -6.65 1.13 -9.80
C GLU A 52 -6.78 -0.39 -9.58
N ILE A 53 -5.79 -1.01 -8.92
CA ILE A 53 -5.81 -2.45 -8.57
C ILE A 53 -6.96 -2.73 -7.60
N VAL A 54 -7.15 -1.88 -6.59
CA VAL A 54 -8.23 -1.99 -5.60
C VAL A 54 -9.60 -1.89 -6.28
N ASP A 55 -9.76 -0.94 -7.19
CA ASP A 55 -11.00 -0.80 -7.96
C ASP A 55 -11.26 -2.03 -8.85
N ALA A 56 -10.22 -2.57 -9.49
CA ALA A 56 -10.34 -3.78 -10.29
C ALA A 56 -10.69 -5.02 -9.45
N PHE A 57 -10.04 -5.17 -8.29
CA PHE A 57 -10.32 -6.22 -7.32
C PHE A 57 -11.76 -6.16 -6.82
N TYR A 58 -12.24 -4.97 -6.46
CA TYR A 58 -13.62 -4.75 -6.04
C TYR A 58 -14.62 -5.13 -7.14
N ARG A 59 -14.38 -4.72 -8.39
CA ARG A 59 -15.26 -5.09 -9.52
C ARG A 59 -15.35 -6.60 -9.73
N GLN A 60 -14.28 -7.35 -9.45
CA GLN A 60 -14.27 -8.80 -9.65
C GLN A 60 -14.83 -9.59 -8.46
N THR A 61 -14.68 -9.08 -7.24
CA THR A 61 -14.94 -9.86 -6.01
C THR A 61 -16.05 -9.28 -5.13
N GLY A 62 -16.39 -8.01 -5.30
CA GLY A 62 -17.24 -7.25 -4.39
C GLY A 62 -16.59 -6.90 -3.05
N ILE A 63 -15.30 -7.23 -2.85
CA ILE A 63 -14.58 -7.02 -1.59
C ILE A 63 -13.92 -5.65 -1.58
N THR A 64 -14.21 -4.86 -0.55
CA THR A 64 -13.55 -3.58 -0.26
C THR A 64 -12.29 -3.78 0.58
N VAL A 65 -11.27 -2.94 0.35
CA VAL A 65 -10.02 -2.95 1.13
C VAL A 65 -9.68 -1.55 1.62
N ASP A 66 -9.10 -1.45 2.81
CA ASP A 66 -8.68 -0.18 3.41
C ASP A 66 -7.17 0.01 3.19
N VAL A 67 -6.79 1.03 2.43
CA VAL A 67 -5.39 1.31 2.11
C VAL A 67 -4.83 2.41 3.01
N ILE A 68 -3.69 2.13 3.63
CA ILE A 68 -2.92 3.09 4.43
C ILE A 68 -1.56 3.25 3.77
N THR A 69 -1.20 4.50 3.46
CA THR A 69 0.01 4.82 2.70
C THR A 69 1.05 5.53 3.55
N GLY A 70 2.32 5.18 3.35
CA GLY A 70 3.47 5.86 3.95
C GLY A 70 4.79 5.49 3.28
N SER A 71 5.92 5.80 3.91
CA SER A 71 7.19 5.18 3.49
C SER A 71 7.22 3.71 3.90
N SER A 72 7.93 2.85 3.15
CA SER A 72 8.05 1.43 3.51
C SER A 72 8.54 1.23 4.94
N GLY A 73 9.55 2.00 5.36
CA GLY A 73 10.07 1.93 6.72
C GLY A 73 9.02 2.30 7.75
N LYS A 74 8.24 3.37 7.53
CA LYS A 74 7.16 3.76 8.44
C LYS A 74 6.07 2.70 8.53
N MET A 75 5.68 2.10 7.41
CA MET A 75 4.69 1.02 7.39
C MET A 75 5.20 -0.24 8.09
N SER A 76 6.45 -0.63 7.83
CA SER A 76 7.12 -1.73 8.54
C SER A 76 7.16 -1.49 10.05
N THR A 77 7.53 -0.29 10.49
CA THR A 77 7.50 0.08 11.93
C THR A 77 6.10 -0.01 12.53
N GLN A 78 5.06 0.42 11.81
CA GLN A 78 3.70 0.27 12.34
C GLN A 78 3.29 -1.20 12.48
N ILE A 79 3.67 -2.05 11.52
CA ILE A 79 3.42 -3.50 11.59
C ILE A 79 4.12 -4.11 12.82
N THR A 80 5.39 -3.80 13.04
CA THR A 80 6.14 -4.33 14.20
C THR A 80 5.63 -3.78 15.53
N GLN A 81 4.99 -2.61 15.53
CA GLN A 81 4.30 -2.02 16.68
C GLN A 81 2.87 -2.57 16.89
N GLY A 82 2.43 -3.54 16.09
CA GLY A 82 1.15 -4.21 16.26
C GLY A 82 -0.04 -3.51 15.59
N ALA A 83 0.20 -2.62 14.63
CA ALA A 83 -0.88 -2.10 13.80
C ALA A 83 -1.53 -3.29 13.03
N PRO A 84 -2.87 -3.40 13.02
CA PRO A 84 -3.55 -4.60 12.57
C PRO A 84 -3.74 -4.59 11.04
N PHE A 85 -2.62 -4.62 10.31
CA PHE A 85 -2.60 -4.77 8.85
C PHE A 85 -2.69 -6.25 8.46
N ASP A 86 -3.24 -6.50 7.28
CA ASP A 86 -3.37 -7.82 6.69
C ASP A 86 -2.33 -8.05 5.59
N ILE A 87 -1.94 -7.00 4.87
CA ILE A 87 -0.97 -7.06 3.77
C ILE A 87 -0.01 -5.88 3.88
N PHE A 88 1.26 -6.13 3.57
CA PHE A 88 2.27 -5.09 3.40
C PHE A 88 2.84 -5.10 1.99
N ILE A 89 2.77 -3.96 1.32
CA ILE A 89 3.32 -3.72 -0.02
C ILE A 89 4.44 -2.67 0.11
N SER A 90 5.69 -3.08 -0.14
CA SER A 90 6.87 -2.26 0.05
C SER A 90 7.51 -1.84 -1.27
N ALA A 91 8.14 -0.66 -1.27
CA ALA A 91 9.03 -0.17 -2.32
C ALA A 91 10.42 -0.85 -2.37
N ASN A 92 10.68 -1.85 -1.52
CA ASN A 92 11.85 -2.72 -1.60
C ASN A 92 11.54 -4.14 -1.09
N MET A 93 12.45 -5.09 -1.33
CA MET A 93 12.38 -6.44 -0.72
C MET A 93 12.87 -6.50 0.73
N GLU A 94 13.72 -5.56 1.15
CA GLU A 94 14.36 -5.57 2.48
C GLU A 94 13.34 -5.55 3.62
N TYR A 95 12.40 -4.59 3.64
CA TYR A 95 11.43 -4.48 4.74
C TYR A 95 10.50 -5.70 4.85
N PRO A 96 9.87 -6.22 3.76
CA PRO A 96 9.11 -7.45 3.85
C PRO A 96 9.95 -8.65 4.31
N MET A 97 11.21 -8.75 3.87
CA MET A 97 12.10 -9.84 4.27
C MET A 97 12.46 -9.77 5.76
N GLU A 98 12.66 -8.57 6.29
CA GLU A 98 12.86 -8.34 7.72
C GLU A 98 11.62 -8.75 8.52
N LEU A 99 10.41 -8.35 8.09
CA LEU A 99 9.16 -8.76 8.74
C LEU A 99 9.01 -10.28 8.76
N TYR A 100 9.33 -10.96 7.66
CA TYR A 100 9.29 -12.42 7.57
C TYR A 100 10.29 -13.08 8.52
N ARG A 101 11.54 -12.63 8.54
CA ARG A 101 12.59 -13.16 9.44
C ARG A 101 12.23 -13.00 10.92
N ASN A 102 11.51 -11.94 11.26
CA ASN A 102 11.07 -11.64 12.63
C ASN A 102 9.67 -12.21 12.96
N GLY A 103 9.07 -13.03 12.09
CA GLY A 103 7.81 -13.73 12.36
C GLY A 103 6.53 -12.89 12.20
N PHE A 104 6.63 -11.65 11.70
CA PHE A 104 5.50 -10.77 11.43
C PHE A 104 4.79 -11.06 10.11
N ALA A 105 5.37 -11.89 9.24
CA ALA A 105 4.81 -12.25 7.94
C ALA A 105 4.51 -13.75 7.87
N ALA A 106 3.36 -14.10 7.27
CA ALA A 106 2.85 -15.47 7.20
C ALA A 106 3.59 -16.32 6.16
N SER A 107 4.25 -15.68 5.18
CA SER A 107 4.97 -16.34 4.11
C SER A 107 6.17 -15.50 3.66
N LYS A 108 7.09 -16.12 2.92
CA LYS A 108 8.22 -15.40 2.33
C LYS A 108 7.69 -14.32 1.37
N PRO A 109 8.24 -13.09 1.41
CA PRO A 109 7.84 -12.03 0.50
C PRO A 109 8.01 -12.43 -0.96
N LYS A 110 7.08 -11.98 -1.79
CA LYS A 110 7.13 -12.19 -3.24
C LYS A 110 7.38 -10.85 -3.94
N LEU A 111 8.24 -10.90 -4.94
CA LEU A 111 8.51 -9.78 -5.84
C LEU A 111 7.29 -9.51 -6.72
N TYR A 112 6.77 -8.29 -6.72
CA TYR A 112 5.61 -7.92 -7.55
C TYR A 112 5.96 -6.94 -8.68
N ALA A 113 7.00 -6.12 -8.50
CA ALA A 113 7.39 -5.12 -9.49
C ALA A 113 8.85 -4.68 -9.31
N TYR A 114 9.37 -4.02 -10.34
CA TYR A 114 10.58 -3.21 -10.28
C TYR A 114 10.21 -1.74 -10.47
N GLY A 115 10.79 -0.89 -9.65
CA GLY A 115 10.67 0.56 -9.75
C GLY A 115 11.71 1.21 -10.65
N GLU A 116 11.47 2.47 -11.00
CA GLU A 116 12.42 3.33 -11.72
C GLU A 116 12.40 4.74 -11.10
N ILE A 117 13.54 5.42 -11.11
CA ILE A 117 13.66 6.81 -10.68
C ILE A 117 13.79 7.75 -11.88
N VAL A 118 13.26 8.96 -11.70
CA VAL A 118 13.26 10.03 -12.69
C VAL A 118 13.71 11.32 -12.03
N ILE A 119 14.26 12.21 -12.85
CA ILE A 119 14.47 13.62 -12.51
C ILE A 119 13.25 14.37 -12.98
N TRP A 120 12.70 15.25 -12.14
CA TRP A 120 11.44 15.93 -12.41
C TRP A 120 11.45 17.38 -11.95
N THR A 121 10.88 18.25 -12.77
CA THR A 121 10.69 19.68 -12.53
C THR A 121 9.38 20.16 -13.17
N ILE A 122 8.81 21.25 -12.64
CA ILE A 122 7.62 21.90 -13.24
C ILE A 122 8.01 23.07 -14.16
N GLY A 123 9.21 23.64 -13.97
CA GLY A 123 9.65 24.86 -14.66
C GLY A 123 10.42 24.59 -15.95
N ASP A 124 11.14 25.62 -16.38
CA ASP A 124 11.93 25.64 -17.62
C ASP A 124 13.29 24.92 -17.49
N ILE A 125 13.56 24.31 -16.35
CA ILE A 125 14.78 23.53 -16.15
C ILE A 125 14.66 22.25 -16.98
N GLU A 126 15.70 21.95 -17.75
CA GLU A 126 15.79 20.66 -18.43
C GLU A 126 15.95 19.54 -17.39
N PRO A 127 15.15 18.47 -17.42
CA PRO A 127 15.23 17.40 -16.44
C PRO A 127 16.44 16.48 -16.70
N ALA A 128 17.63 16.93 -16.33
CA ALA A 128 18.88 16.20 -16.49
C ALA A 128 19.64 16.13 -15.15
N MET A 129 20.54 15.15 -14.99
CA MET A 129 21.35 15.03 -13.76
C MET A 129 22.21 16.28 -13.58
N GLU A 130 22.76 16.80 -14.68
CA GLU A 130 23.61 17.99 -14.73
C GLU A 130 22.86 19.23 -14.27
N SER A 131 21.54 19.28 -14.48
CA SER A 131 20.69 20.40 -14.05
C SER A 131 20.67 20.57 -12.53
N LEU A 132 20.96 19.53 -11.76
CA LEU A 132 21.06 19.60 -10.30
C LEU A 132 22.19 20.53 -9.83
N LEU A 133 23.21 20.75 -10.67
CA LEU A 133 24.38 21.57 -10.37
C LEU A 133 24.16 23.05 -10.69
N ARG A 134 23.10 23.41 -11.40
CA ARG A 134 22.84 24.80 -11.81
C ARG A 134 22.75 25.74 -10.60
N GLU A 135 23.14 26.99 -10.81
CA GLU A 135 23.12 28.02 -9.76
C GLU A 135 21.70 28.44 -9.36
N ASP A 136 20.75 28.38 -10.29
CA ASP A 136 19.33 28.68 -10.08
C ASP A 136 18.54 27.50 -9.47
N VAL A 137 19.21 26.36 -9.22
CA VAL A 137 18.64 25.26 -8.43
C VAL A 137 19.11 25.41 -6.99
N HIS A 138 18.17 25.75 -6.12
CA HIS A 138 18.41 25.96 -4.68
C HIS A 138 17.96 24.78 -3.84
N HIS A 139 16.94 24.04 -4.28
CA HIS A 139 16.36 22.92 -3.57
C HIS A 139 16.22 21.71 -4.50
N VAL A 140 16.80 20.58 -4.09
CA VAL A 140 16.66 19.29 -4.76
C VAL A 140 15.85 18.36 -3.87
N ALA A 141 14.59 18.11 -4.23
CA ALA A 141 13.73 17.25 -3.45
C ALA A 141 14.04 15.77 -3.68
N ILE A 142 14.30 15.02 -2.61
CA ILE A 142 14.44 13.55 -2.66
C ILE A 142 13.72 12.88 -1.49
N PRO A 143 13.25 11.63 -1.62
CA PRO A 143 12.65 10.93 -0.49
C PRO A 143 13.70 10.70 0.60
N ASN A 144 13.29 10.67 1.86
CA ASN A 144 14.20 10.50 2.98
C ASN A 144 14.78 9.07 2.99
N PRO A 145 16.10 8.89 2.76
CA PRO A 145 16.73 7.58 2.62
C PRO A 145 16.62 6.74 3.89
N LYS A 146 16.40 7.35 5.07
CA LYS A 146 16.25 6.60 6.32
C LYS A 146 14.98 5.75 6.40
N SER A 147 13.97 6.04 5.57
CA SER A 147 12.69 5.32 5.64
C SER A 147 12.05 5.01 4.29
N ALA A 148 12.44 5.72 3.22
CA ALA A 148 11.90 5.56 1.89
C ALA A 148 12.96 4.94 0.96
N PRO A 149 12.73 3.73 0.41
CA PRO A 149 13.69 3.07 -0.48
C PRO A 149 14.12 3.92 -1.67
N TYR A 150 13.20 4.65 -2.30
CA TYR A 150 13.54 5.58 -3.40
C TYR A 150 14.52 6.68 -3.01
N GLY A 151 14.60 7.03 -1.72
CA GLY A 151 15.61 7.95 -1.22
C GLY A 151 17.01 7.33 -1.23
N LEU A 152 17.12 6.06 -0.83
CA LEU A 152 18.39 5.32 -0.90
C LEU A 152 18.87 5.21 -2.36
N ILE A 153 17.97 4.86 -3.27
CA ILE A 153 18.26 4.75 -4.70
C ILE A 153 18.66 6.10 -5.30
N ALA A 154 17.98 7.20 -4.94
CA ALA A 154 18.35 8.53 -5.40
C ALA A 154 19.77 8.92 -4.93
N ILE A 155 20.10 8.64 -3.66
CA ILE A 155 21.44 8.89 -3.12
C ILE A 155 22.50 8.03 -3.83
N GLU A 156 22.20 6.75 -4.10
CA GLU A 156 23.07 5.86 -4.86
C GLU A 156 23.36 6.43 -6.27
N ALA A 157 22.32 6.83 -6.99
CA ALA A 157 22.45 7.44 -8.31
C ALA A 157 23.30 8.71 -8.29
N LEU A 158 23.06 9.60 -7.32
CA LEU A 158 23.81 10.84 -7.16
C LEU A 158 25.29 10.60 -6.83
N LYS A 159 25.59 9.58 -6.02
CA LYS A 159 26.98 9.21 -5.69
C LYS A 159 27.71 8.59 -6.88
N ASN A 160 27.05 7.68 -7.61
CA ASN A 160 27.63 7.06 -8.80
C ASN A 160 27.85 8.08 -9.94
N ALA A 161 26.98 9.09 -10.05
CA ALA A 161 27.15 10.24 -10.93
C ALA A 161 28.16 11.29 -10.40
N ARG A 162 28.69 11.13 -9.18
CA ARG A 162 29.60 12.07 -8.50
C ARG A 162 29.01 13.47 -8.25
N PHE A 163 27.68 13.58 -8.15
CA PHE A 163 26.99 14.86 -7.93
C PHE A 163 26.59 15.08 -6.47
N PHE A 164 26.52 14.00 -5.65
CA PHE A 164 26.00 14.08 -4.29
C PHE A 164 26.67 15.17 -3.44
N ASP A 165 28.00 15.21 -3.39
CA ASP A 165 28.73 16.17 -2.55
C ASP A 165 28.52 17.63 -3.00
N SER A 166 28.39 17.85 -4.31
CA SER A 166 28.17 19.19 -4.89
C SER A 166 26.79 19.76 -4.62
N ILE A 167 25.79 18.91 -4.36
CA ILE A 167 24.40 19.34 -4.12
C ILE A 167 23.93 19.04 -2.70
N ALA A 168 24.76 18.49 -1.82
CA ALA A 168 24.35 18.00 -0.51
C ALA A 168 23.64 19.06 0.34
N ASN A 169 24.06 20.32 0.22
CA ASN A 169 23.45 21.46 0.91
C ASN A 169 22.13 21.96 0.27
N LYS A 170 21.83 21.54 -0.96
CA LYS A 170 20.57 21.83 -1.67
C LYS A 170 19.49 20.79 -1.41
N ILE A 171 19.85 19.62 -0.88
CA ILE A 171 18.92 18.50 -0.74
C ILE A 171 17.84 18.81 0.31
N VAL A 172 16.58 18.69 -0.10
CA VAL A 172 15.41 18.75 0.78
C VAL A 172 14.76 17.38 0.84
N TYR A 173 14.64 16.82 2.04
CA TYR A 173 14.09 15.48 2.22
C TYR A 173 12.57 15.49 2.42
N GLY A 174 11.83 14.84 1.51
CA GLY A 174 10.43 14.47 1.75
C GLY A 174 10.33 13.14 2.49
N ALA A 175 9.36 12.95 3.39
CA ALA A 175 9.17 11.72 4.13
C ALA A 175 8.95 10.48 3.24
N ASN A 176 8.44 10.67 2.02
CA ASN A 176 8.24 9.65 1.00
C ASN A 176 8.07 10.29 -0.39
N THR A 177 7.90 9.47 -1.43
CA THR A 177 7.69 9.90 -2.84
C THR A 177 6.45 10.79 -3.03
N GLY A 178 5.40 10.57 -2.23
CA GLY A 178 4.21 11.43 -2.20
C GLY A 178 4.54 12.86 -1.79
N GLN A 179 5.30 13.02 -0.69
CA GLN A 179 5.71 14.35 -0.23
C GLN A 179 6.70 15.04 -1.17
N VAL A 180 7.63 14.29 -1.78
CA VAL A 180 8.52 14.83 -2.82
C VAL A 180 7.72 15.35 -4.00
N SER A 181 6.66 14.64 -4.41
CA SER A 181 5.77 15.11 -5.46
C SER A 181 5.11 16.44 -5.09
N GLN A 182 4.70 16.60 -3.83
CA GLN A 182 4.16 17.88 -3.33
C GLN A 182 5.19 19.00 -3.38
N PHE A 183 6.45 18.76 -2.98
CA PHE A 183 7.50 19.78 -3.04
C PHE A 183 7.75 20.28 -4.46
N ILE A 184 7.85 19.36 -5.43
CA ILE A 184 8.07 19.71 -6.84
C ILE A 184 6.85 20.43 -7.41
N THR A 185 5.64 19.87 -7.24
CA THR A 185 4.40 20.46 -7.80
C THR A 185 3.99 21.81 -7.20
N SER A 186 4.39 22.09 -5.96
CA SER A 186 4.14 23.39 -5.33
C SER A 186 5.24 24.43 -5.63
N GLY A 187 6.34 24.03 -6.27
CA GLY A 187 7.51 24.87 -6.48
C GLY A 187 8.36 25.09 -5.22
N ALA A 188 8.08 24.38 -4.12
CA ALA A 188 8.93 24.40 -2.93
C ALA A 188 10.31 23.76 -3.18
N ALA A 189 10.43 22.94 -4.23
CA ALA A 189 11.70 22.55 -4.81
C ALA A 189 11.66 22.70 -6.33
N GLU A 190 12.71 23.24 -6.92
CA GLU A 190 12.76 23.51 -8.36
C GLU A 190 12.91 22.21 -9.17
N ILE A 191 13.57 21.21 -8.59
CA ILE A 191 13.84 19.91 -9.21
C ILE A 191 13.90 18.82 -8.13
N GLY A 192 13.71 17.56 -8.52
CA GLY A 192 13.92 16.45 -7.60
C GLY A 192 14.05 15.10 -8.28
N LEU A 193 14.52 14.12 -7.51
CA LEU A 193 14.55 12.72 -7.91
C LEU A 193 13.38 12.00 -7.24
N ASN A 194 12.55 11.35 -8.03
CA ASN A 194 11.33 10.70 -7.53
C ASN A 194 11.04 9.39 -8.28
N ALA A 195 10.03 8.65 -7.83
CA ALA A 195 9.58 7.45 -8.52
C ALA A 195 8.86 7.79 -9.84
N LYS A 196 9.25 7.12 -10.93
CA LYS A 196 8.56 7.21 -12.24
C LYS A 196 7.05 6.97 -12.11
N SER A 197 6.67 6.05 -11.24
CA SER A 197 5.26 5.69 -11.00
C SER A 197 4.40 6.85 -10.48
N MET A 198 4.99 7.81 -9.78
CA MET A 198 4.26 8.99 -9.33
C MET A 198 3.84 9.86 -10.51
N ILE A 199 4.74 10.07 -11.47
CA ILE A 199 4.54 10.95 -12.62
C ILE A 199 3.69 10.27 -13.68
N MET A 200 3.81 8.95 -13.83
CA MET A 200 2.99 8.16 -14.76
C MET A 200 1.53 8.02 -14.30
N SER A 201 1.23 8.33 -13.03
CA SER A 201 -0.12 8.22 -12.47
C SER A 201 -1.12 9.13 -13.20
N PRO A 202 -2.40 8.74 -13.30
CA PRO A 202 -3.43 9.57 -13.92
C PRO A 202 -3.52 11.00 -13.37
N LYS A 203 -3.14 11.20 -12.10
CA LYS A 203 -3.19 12.50 -11.42
C LYS A 203 -2.06 13.45 -11.80
N LEU A 204 -0.87 12.93 -12.11
CA LEU A 204 0.34 13.74 -12.37
C LEU A 204 0.87 13.57 -13.79
N LYS A 205 0.27 12.70 -14.60
CA LYS A 205 0.65 12.50 -16.00
C LYS A 205 0.56 13.82 -16.77
N GLY A 206 1.66 14.18 -17.43
CA GLY A 206 1.80 15.43 -18.17
C GLY A 206 2.07 16.66 -17.30
N THR A 207 2.31 16.50 -16.00
CA THR A 207 2.67 17.60 -15.10
C THR A 207 4.18 17.79 -15.10
N GLY A 208 4.66 18.90 -15.66
CA GLY A 208 6.08 19.24 -15.71
C GLY A 208 6.91 18.40 -16.69
N ASN A 209 8.23 18.60 -16.64
CA ASN A 209 9.22 17.94 -17.47
C ASN A 209 10.00 16.92 -16.65
N TRP A 210 10.22 15.72 -17.19
CA TRP A 210 10.98 14.68 -16.52
C TRP A 210 11.82 13.87 -17.50
N ALA A 211 12.89 13.26 -16.98
CA ALA A 211 13.69 12.27 -17.69
C ALA A 211 14.06 11.11 -16.76
N GLU A 212 14.29 9.94 -17.36
CA GLU A 212 14.77 8.77 -16.64
C GLU A 212 16.20 8.98 -16.17
N VAL A 213 16.48 8.59 -14.93
CA VAL A 213 17.87 8.48 -14.48
C VAL A 213 18.46 7.22 -15.10
N PRO A 214 19.68 7.27 -15.67
CA PRO A 214 20.31 6.09 -16.25
C PRO A 214 20.37 4.92 -15.26
N THR A 215 19.85 3.75 -15.66
CA THR A 215 19.77 2.56 -14.79
C THR A 215 21.14 2.01 -14.39
N THR A 216 22.22 2.42 -15.06
CA THR A 216 23.60 2.09 -14.70
C THR A 216 24.07 2.81 -13.44
N LEU A 217 23.34 3.83 -12.98
CA LEU A 217 23.71 4.62 -11.80
C LEU A 217 23.14 4.07 -10.50
N TYR A 218 22.24 3.09 -10.52
CA TYR A 218 21.60 2.60 -9.30
C TYR A 218 21.20 1.13 -9.38
N THR A 219 21.05 0.51 -8.21
CA THR A 219 20.66 -0.90 -8.09
C THR A 219 19.18 -1.07 -8.49
N PRO A 220 18.80 -2.15 -9.21
CA PRO A 220 17.40 -2.42 -9.54
C PRO A 220 16.47 -2.37 -8.32
N ILE A 221 15.35 -1.66 -8.46
CA ILE A 221 14.44 -1.39 -7.35
C ILE A 221 13.40 -2.50 -7.22
N GLU A 222 13.80 -3.67 -6.72
CA GLU A 222 12.90 -4.81 -6.48
C GLU A 222 11.89 -4.53 -5.36
N GLN A 223 10.59 -4.69 -5.62
CA GLN A 223 9.51 -4.34 -4.69
C GLN A 223 8.75 -5.57 -4.20
N GLY A 224 8.60 -5.69 -2.88
CA GLY A 224 8.06 -6.88 -2.24
C GLY A 224 6.65 -6.69 -1.68
N ILE A 225 5.87 -7.75 -1.72
CA ILE A 225 4.58 -7.87 -1.03
C ILE A 225 4.59 -9.09 -0.11
N VAL A 226 3.92 -8.98 1.04
CA VAL A 226 3.75 -10.09 1.97
C VAL A 226 2.41 -10.00 2.71
N VAL A 227 1.86 -11.17 3.08
CA VAL A 227 0.72 -11.29 3.99
C VAL A 227 1.21 -11.26 5.43
N ILE A 228 0.59 -10.43 6.26
CA ILE A 228 0.97 -10.25 7.66
C ILE A 228 0.46 -11.42 8.50
N ASN A 229 1.33 -11.94 9.36
CA ASN A 229 0.99 -12.96 10.34
C ASN A 229 0.24 -12.31 11.51
N ARG A 230 -1.08 -12.47 11.52
CA ARG A 230 -1.95 -11.95 12.58
C ARG A 230 -2.21 -13.01 13.64
N LYS A 231 -2.50 -12.56 14.87
CA LYS A 231 -2.92 -13.46 15.96
C LYS A 231 -4.21 -14.20 15.64
N GLU A 232 -5.12 -13.55 14.92
CA GLU A 232 -6.39 -14.14 14.47
C GLU A 232 -6.25 -15.05 13.25
N GLY A 233 -5.03 -15.21 12.72
CA GLY A 233 -4.75 -15.93 11.47
C GLY A 233 -4.88 -15.06 10.22
N VAL A 234 -4.54 -15.65 9.07
CA VAL A 234 -4.65 -14.99 7.77
C VAL A 234 -6.11 -14.96 7.33
N ARG A 235 -6.59 -13.76 6.98
CA ARG A 235 -7.95 -13.56 6.48
C ARG A 235 -8.06 -13.99 5.03
N VAL A 236 -9.16 -14.67 4.69
CA VAL A 236 -9.42 -15.15 3.32
C VAL A 236 -9.43 -13.98 2.33
N GLU A 237 -10.07 -12.87 2.66
CA GLU A 237 -10.14 -11.71 1.76
C GLU A 237 -8.77 -11.07 1.52
N ALA A 238 -7.88 -11.10 2.52
CA ALA A 238 -6.50 -10.63 2.38
C ALA A 238 -5.69 -11.58 1.49
N GLN A 239 -5.86 -12.88 1.64
CA GLN A 239 -5.23 -13.87 0.77
C GLN A 239 -5.70 -13.71 -0.69
N MET A 240 -7.01 -13.48 -0.90
CA MET A 240 -7.56 -13.19 -2.23
C MET A 240 -6.94 -11.94 -2.85
N PHE A 241 -6.78 -10.84 -2.09
CA PHE A 241 -6.11 -9.65 -2.60
C PHE A 241 -4.63 -9.90 -2.90
N TYR A 242 -3.93 -10.64 -2.03
CA TYR A 242 -2.53 -11.01 -2.26
C TYR A 242 -2.35 -11.81 -3.55
N GLU A 243 -3.25 -12.75 -3.84
CA GLU A 243 -3.24 -13.51 -5.10
C GLU A 243 -3.60 -12.62 -6.30
N PHE A 244 -4.56 -11.71 -6.13
CA PHE A 244 -4.96 -10.76 -7.16
C PHE A 244 -3.79 -9.87 -7.63
N MET A 245 -2.83 -9.56 -6.76
CA MET A 245 -1.63 -8.81 -7.09
C MET A 245 -0.74 -9.48 -8.16
N PHE A 246 -0.95 -10.77 -8.45
CA PHE A 246 -0.19 -11.54 -9.43
C PHE A 246 -1.00 -11.94 -10.66
N THR A 247 -2.15 -11.30 -10.89
CA THR A 247 -2.97 -11.51 -12.09
C THR A 247 -2.50 -10.64 -13.26
N ASP A 248 -2.91 -10.99 -14.48
CA ASP A 248 -2.63 -10.19 -15.68
C ASP A 248 -3.25 -8.78 -15.62
N ILE A 249 -4.37 -8.64 -14.90
CA ILE A 249 -5.02 -7.34 -14.65
C ILE A 249 -4.07 -6.45 -13.84
N THR A 250 -3.56 -6.95 -12.71
CA THR A 250 -2.60 -6.19 -11.89
C THR A 250 -1.30 -5.92 -12.66
N ARG A 251 -0.79 -6.91 -13.40
CA ARG A 251 0.39 -6.77 -14.25
C ARG A 251 0.22 -5.59 -15.23
N SER A 252 -0.92 -5.52 -15.89
CA SER A 252 -1.24 -4.47 -16.87
C SER A 252 -1.32 -3.09 -16.22
N ILE A 253 -1.94 -2.98 -15.04
CA ILE A 253 -2.05 -1.72 -14.28
C ILE A 253 -0.67 -1.23 -13.85
N LEU A 254 0.19 -2.12 -13.34
CA LEU A 254 1.56 -1.80 -12.93
C LEU A 254 2.38 -1.28 -14.12
N LEU A 255 2.32 -1.97 -15.27
CA LEU A 255 3.00 -1.53 -16.50
C LEU A 255 2.52 -0.14 -16.95
N ALA A 256 1.20 0.09 -16.95
CA ALA A 256 0.61 1.38 -17.33
C ALA A 256 1.02 2.53 -16.38
N ASN A 257 1.27 2.19 -15.11
CA ASN A 257 1.74 3.12 -14.08
C ASN A 257 3.28 3.19 -13.99
N GLY A 258 4.02 2.75 -15.00
CA GLY A 258 5.47 2.99 -15.10
C GLY A 258 6.35 2.05 -14.26
N TYR A 259 5.84 0.89 -13.88
CA TYR A 259 6.65 -0.20 -13.30
C TYR A 259 7.11 -1.17 -14.37
N LYS A 260 8.19 -1.91 -14.08
CA LYS A 260 8.47 -3.19 -14.74
C LYS A 260 7.96 -4.32 -13.85
N VAL A 261 7.66 -5.46 -14.43
CA VAL A 261 7.08 -6.63 -13.72
C VAL A 261 7.91 -7.88 -14.04
N PRO A 262 8.13 -8.79 -13.09
CA PRO A 262 8.83 -10.05 -13.36
C PRO A 262 8.19 -10.83 -14.51
N GLU A 263 8.97 -11.55 -15.30
CA GLU A 263 8.42 -12.52 -16.26
C GLU A 263 7.70 -13.65 -15.50
N SER A 264 6.60 -14.14 -16.09
CA SER A 264 5.74 -15.20 -15.55
C SER A 264 6.34 -16.58 -15.73
#